data_AF-A0A5K1CHA2-F1
#
_entry.id   AF-A0A5K1CHA2-F1
#
_cell.length_a   1.000
_cell.length_b   1.000
_cell.length_c   1.000
_cell.angle_alpha   90.00
_cell.angle_beta   90.00
_cell.angle_gamma   90.00
#
_symmetry.space_group_name_H-M   'P 1'
#
loop_
_entity.id
_entity.type
_entity.pdbx_description
1 polymer ?
#
loop_
_entity_poly.entity_id
_entity_poly.type
_entity_poly.pdbx_seq_one_letter_code
_entity_poly.pdbx_strand_id
1 'polypeptide(L)' 'GFSRRHLAQLKSFMPEAIEIETTLLHDEKSCCMKPEVLIQLRPEALKLNGDKYLALSKVLRARVLAFVESKQE' A
#
# COMPACT_ATOMS: atom_id res chain seq x y z
N GLY A 1 -5.86 -9.79 -12.34
CA GLY A 1 -4.44 -9.39 -12.19
C GLY A 1 -4.32 -8.22 -11.24
N PHE A 2 -3.16 -8.06 -10.59
CA PHE A 2 -2.88 -6.91 -9.71
C PHE A 2 -2.56 -5.65 -10.55
N SER A 3 -2.95 -4.45 -10.10
CA SER A 3 -2.80 -3.20 -10.87
C SER A 3 -2.49 -2.02 -9.94
N ARG A 4 -2.03 -0.90 -10.50
CA ARG A 4 -1.78 0.34 -9.74
C ARG A 4 -3.02 0.84 -9.00
N ARG A 5 -4.22 0.61 -9.54
CA ARG A 5 -5.48 0.94 -8.86
C ARG A 5 -5.65 0.13 -7.58
N HIS A 6 -5.35 -1.16 -7.60
CA HIS A 6 -5.44 -2.01 -6.40
C HIS A 6 -4.46 -1.53 -5.33
N LEU A 7 -3.24 -1.15 -5.71
CA LEU A 7 -2.27 -0.56 -4.78
C LEU A 7 -2.76 0.77 -4.20
N ALA A 8 -3.33 1.65 -5.02
CA ALA A 8 -3.88 2.93 -4.56
C ALA A 8 -5.01 2.71 -3.53
N GLN A 9 -5.89 1.73 -3.77
CA GLN A 9 -6.93 1.34 -2.82
C GLN A 9 -6.33 0.81 -1.51
N LEU A 10 -5.31 -0.05 -1.58
CA LEU A 10 -4.64 -0.54 -0.38
C LEU A 10 -3.98 0.60 0.41
N LYS A 11 -3.29 1.54 -0.26
CA LYS A 11 -2.67 2.72 0.37
C LYS A 11 -3.71 3.64 1.00
N SER A 12 -4.91 3.79 0.41
CA SER A 12 -5.97 4.58 1.02
C SER A 12 -6.54 3.93 2.28
N PHE A 13 -6.63 2.59 2.32
CA PHE A 13 -7.14 1.88 3.51
C PHE A 13 -6.08 1.68 4.59
N MET A 14 -4.81 1.52 4.25
CA MET A 14 -3.72 1.28 5.20
C MET A 14 -2.49 2.14 4.88
N PRO A 15 -2.60 3.48 4.98
CA PRO A 15 -1.52 4.38 4.60
C PRO A 15 -0.24 4.15 5.39
N GLU A 16 -0.33 3.78 6.66
CA GLU A 16 0.79 3.51 7.55
C GLU A 16 1.51 2.19 7.25
N ALA A 17 0.83 1.21 6.66
CA ALA A 17 1.41 -0.10 6.38
C ALA A 17 2.04 -0.20 4.99
N ILE A 18 1.92 0.81 4.14
CA ILE A 18 2.41 0.78 2.77
C ILE A 18 3.35 1.94 2.55
N GLU A 19 4.61 1.64 2.29
CA GLU A 19 5.66 2.59 1.95
C GLU A 19 5.91 2.55 0.45
N ILE A 20 6.00 3.73 -0.17
CA ILE A 20 6.27 3.88 -1.60
C ILE A 20 7.45 4.84 -1.72
N GLU A 21 8.59 4.30 -2.14
CA GLU A 21 9.79 5.07 -2.42
C GLU A 21 9.93 5.22 -3.94
N THR A 22 10.25 6.43 -4.40
CA THR A 22 10.48 6.70 -5.82
C THR A 22 11.85 7.31 -5.99
N THR A 23 12.69 6.64 -6.77
CA THR A 23 14.04 7.10 -7.10
C THR A 23 14.09 7.38 -8.60
N LEU A 24 14.62 8.54 -8.98
CA LEU A 24 14.86 8.85 -10.39
C LEU A 24 16.21 8.26 -10.80
N LEU A 25 16.18 7.30 -11.72
CA LEU A 25 17.35 6.71 -12.33
C LEU A 25 17.51 7.26 -13.74
N HIS A 26 18.71 7.68 -14.09
CA HIS A 26 19.00 8.08 -15.46
C HIS A 26 19.03 6.84 -16.36
N ASP A 27 18.18 6.79 -17.37
CA ASP A 27 18.16 5.75 -18.39
C ASP A 27 19.06 6.17 -19.55
N GLU A 28 20.26 5.59 -19.61
CA GLU A 28 21.28 5.91 -20.63
C GLU A 28 20.79 5.61 -22.06
N LYS A 29 19.83 4.71 -22.24
CA LYS A 29 19.31 4.38 -23.57
C LYS A 29 18.39 5.46 -24.12
N SER A 30 17.57 6.05 -23.25
CA SER A 30 16.61 7.09 -23.63
C SER A 30 17.08 8.51 -23.29
N CYS A 31 18.23 8.65 -22.63
CA CYS A 31 18.74 9.91 -22.05
C CYS A 31 17.72 10.64 -21.16
N CYS A 32 16.78 9.88 -20.56
CA CYS A 32 15.70 10.41 -19.75
C CYS A 32 15.82 9.97 -18.29
N MET A 33 15.20 10.73 -17.38
CA MET A 33 15.00 10.25 -16.01
C MET A 33 13.83 9.27 -15.98
N LYS A 34 14.09 8.06 -15.51
CA LYS A 34 13.08 7.02 -15.30
C LYS A 34 12.77 6.89 -13.81
N PRO A 35 11.50 6.94 -13.39
CA PRO A 35 11.13 6.66 -12.01
C PRO A 35 11.20 5.15 -11.76
N GLU A 36 12.05 4.77 -10.82
CA GLU A 36 12.06 3.44 -10.22
C GLU A 36 11.25 3.51 -8.92
N VAL A 37 10.21 2.68 -8.83
CA VAL A 37 9.26 2.70 -7.71
C VAL A 37 9.42 1.42 -6.89
N LEU A 38 9.81 1.57 -5.64
CA LEU A 38 9.86 0.49 -4.66
C LEU A 38 8.62 0.58 -3.76
N ILE A 39 7.89 -0.53 -3.67
CA ILE A 39 6.70 -0.64 -2.83
C ILE A 39 6.99 -1.64 -1.73
N GLN A 40 6.85 -1.22 -0.47
CA GLN A 40 7.11 -2.06 0.69
C GLN A 40 5.88 -2.11 1.60
N LEU A 41 5.61 -3.30 2.13
CA LEU A 41 4.63 -3.50 3.19
C LEU A 41 5.37 -3.43 4.53
N ARG A 42 4.92 -2.54 5.41
CA ARG A 42 5.48 -2.25 6.74
C ARG A 42 4.48 -2.60 7.85
N PRO A 43 4.23 -3.89 8.15
CA PRO A 43 3.34 -4.29 9.23
C PRO A 43 3.73 -3.71 10.59
N GLU A 44 5.01 -3.42 10.80
CA GLU A 44 5.57 -2.88 12.03
C GLU A 44 4.96 -1.52 12.41
N ALA A 45 4.56 -0.73 11.41
CA ALA A 45 3.93 0.58 11.62
C ALA A 45 2.60 0.49 12.38
N LEU A 46 1.92 -0.67 12.29
CA LEU A 46 0.63 -0.91 12.95
C LEU A 46 0.75 -1.51 14.36
N LYS A 47 1.98 -1.75 14.86
CA LYS A 47 2.24 -2.35 16.20
C LYS A 47 1.38 -3.58 16.50
N LEU A 48 1.26 -4.48 15.52
CA LEU A 48 0.38 -5.65 15.59
C LEU A 48 1.03 -6.80 16.38
N ASN A 49 0.23 -7.47 17.20
CA ASN A 49 0.63 -8.68 17.92
C ASN A 49 0.32 -9.94 17.10
N GLY A 50 1.18 -10.95 17.18
CA GLY A 50 1.01 -12.23 16.47
C GLY A 50 1.54 -12.22 15.03
N ASP A 51 0.99 -13.09 14.18
CA ASP A 51 1.38 -13.14 12.77
C ASP A 51 1.04 -11.81 12.07
N LYS A 52 2.08 -11.14 11.58
CA LYS A 52 2.00 -9.78 11.04
C LYS A 52 1.10 -9.69 9.81
N TYR A 53 1.10 -10.71 8.95
CA TYR A 53 0.31 -10.72 7.71
C TYR A 53 -1.16 -11.05 7.97
N LEU A 54 -1.42 -11.96 8.90
CA LEU A 54 -2.78 -12.23 9.38
C LEU A 54 -3.38 -10.99 10.05
N ALA A 55 -2.61 -10.31 10.89
CA ALA A 55 -3.05 -9.10 11.56
C ALA A 55 -3.33 -7.96 10.55
N LEU A 56 -2.47 -7.77 9.55
CA LEU A 56 -2.72 -6.83 8.45
C LEU A 56 -4.01 -7.14 7.68
N SER A 57 -4.25 -8.42 7.39
CA SER A 57 -5.46 -8.86 6.69
C SER A 57 -6.72 -8.52 7.50
N LYS A 58 -6.67 -8.67 8.84
CA LYS A 58 -7.76 -8.28 9.74
C LYS A 58 -7.99 -6.77 9.74
N VAL A 59 -6.93 -5.97 9.81
CA VAL A 59 -7.01 -4.49 9.77
C VAL A 59 -7.62 -4.03 8.45
N LEU A 60 -7.14 -4.54 7.32
CA LEU A 60 -7.70 -4.21 6.00
C LEU A 60 -9.20 -4.53 5.95
N ARG A 61 -9.59 -5.73 6.37
CA ARG A 61 -10.99 -6.16 6.36
C ARG A 61 -11.86 -5.24 7.22
N ALA A 62 -11.42 -4.90 8.42
CA ALA A 62 -12.16 -4.01 9.31
C ALA A 62 -12.36 -2.61 8.70
N ARG A 63 -11.32 -2.03 8.09
CA ARG A 63 -11.39 -0.69 7.47
C ARG A 63 -12.24 -0.67 6.21
N VAL A 64 -12.18 -1.71 5.39
CA VAL A 64 -13.06 -1.84 4.21
C VAL A 64 -14.52 -1.96 4.66
N LEU A 65 -14.81 -2.74 5.70
CA LEU A 65 -16.16 -2.89 6.23
C LEU A 65 -16.71 -1.55 6.74
N ALA A 66 -15.94 -0.85 7.59
CA ALA A 66 -16.32 0.46 8.11
C ALA A 66 -16.56 1.49 6.97
N PHE A 67 -15.76 1.44 5.91
CA PHE A 67 -15.99 2.27 4.73
C PHE A 67 -17.32 1.95 4.04
N VAL A 68 -17.63 0.68 3.82
CA VAL A 68 -18.89 0.26 3.19
C VAL A 68 -20.10 0.68 4.04
N GLU A 69 -20.03 0.48 5.35
CA GLU A 69 -21.09 0.87 6.30
C GLU A 69 -21.31 2.39 6.28
N SER A 70 -20.24 3.19 6.26
CA SER A 70 -20.31 4.66 6.17
C SER A 70 -20.90 5.23 4.87
N LYS A 71 -21.16 4.37 3.87
CA LYS A 71 -21.72 4.74 2.56
C LYS A 71 -23.17 4.30 2.39
N GLN A 72 -23.76 3.67 3.40
CA GLN A 72 -25.18 3.27 3.39
C GLN A 72 -26.10 4.26 4.14
N GLU A 73 -25.58 5.40 4.58
CA GLU A 73 -26.32 6.59 5.06
C GLU A 73 -26.39 7.68 3.97
#